data_AF-A0A0M3JVZ1-F1
#
_entry.id   AF-A0A0M3JVZ1-F1
#
_cell.length_a   1.000
_cell.length_b   1.000
_cell.length_c   1.000
_cell.angle_alpha   90.00
_cell.angle_beta   90.00
_cell.angle_gamma   90.00
#
_symmetry.space_group_name_H-M   'P 1'
#
loop_
_entity.id
_entity.type
_entity.pdbx_description
1 polymer ?
#
loop_
_entity_poly.entity_id
_entity_poly.type
_entity_poly.pdbx_seq_one_letter_code
_entity_poly.pdbx_strand_id
1 'polypeptide(L)'
;MVGHQRKIVATSNSVRTAITDTSDFRVKGDGGCITPLISKRFTTQNQESLKAELFSFIVQSYSPYFFYANRLKSFTSRWPHRIDNLSPQKFDSCLQMAEAGFFYCPGRTKQDADNVKCPFCLKELTHWEPTDNPIVEHRKRQNGCYFMQLNAKERDFTMHDFLLLISQRHASRLVS
;
A
#
# COMPACT_ATOMS: atom_id res chain seq x y z
N MET A 1 -11.58 -47.76 35.29
CA MET A 1 -11.50 -46.52 36.09
C MET A 1 -11.90 -45.37 35.16
N VAL A 2 -13.18 -44.98 35.22
CA VAL A 2 -13.68 -43.62 35.60
C VAL A 2 -13.19 -42.52 34.64
N GLY A 3 -14.00 -41.67 33.99
CA GLY A 3 -15.45 -41.41 33.97
C GLY A 3 -15.72 -40.37 32.85
N HIS A 4 -16.68 -40.61 31.97
CA HIS A 4 -17.98 -39.91 31.89
C HIS A 4 -17.97 -38.37 31.70
N GLN A 5 -18.26 -37.97 30.46
CA GLN A 5 -19.20 -36.95 29.95
C GLN A 5 -19.46 -35.64 30.74
N ARG A 6 -19.53 -34.52 30.01
CA ARG A 6 -20.82 -33.81 29.72
C ARG A 6 -20.68 -32.64 28.73
N LYS A 7 -21.69 -32.53 27.87
CA LYS A 7 -22.06 -31.38 27.02
C LYS A 7 -22.58 -30.23 27.90
N ILE A 8 -22.40 -28.97 27.46
CA ILE A 8 -23.28 -27.85 27.80
C ILE A 8 -23.69 -27.14 26.50
N VAL A 9 -24.98 -26.88 26.38
CA VAL A 9 -25.69 -26.17 25.31
C VAL A 9 -26.26 -24.86 25.89
N ALA A 10 -26.37 -23.84 25.03
CA ALA A 10 -27.09 -22.56 25.17
C ALA A 10 -26.48 -21.56 26.19
N THR A 11 -26.52 -20.24 25.98
CA THR A 11 -27.67 -19.42 25.58
C THR A 11 -27.26 -18.13 24.87
N SER A 12 -28.20 -17.59 24.07
CA SER A 12 -28.22 -16.20 23.65
C SER A 12 -28.08 -15.24 24.83
N ASN A 13 -27.40 -14.10 24.64
CA ASN A 13 -27.82 -12.86 25.30
C ASN A 13 -27.43 -11.63 24.47
N SER A 14 -28.49 -10.89 24.14
CA SER A 14 -28.52 -9.51 23.70
C SER A 14 -27.66 -8.62 24.61
N VAL A 15 -26.80 -7.79 24.04
CA VAL A 15 -26.25 -6.62 24.74
C VAL A 15 -26.84 -5.38 24.10
N ARG A 16 -27.93 -4.89 24.70
CA ARG A 16 -28.42 -3.53 24.49
C ARG A 16 -27.68 -2.58 25.44
N THR A 17 -27.05 -1.58 24.84
CA THR A 17 -26.87 -0.18 25.29
C THR A 17 -26.71 0.15 26.77
N ALA A 18 -25.57 0.80 27.09
CA ALA A 18 -25.55 2.03 27.88
C ALA A 18 -24.21 2.76 27.65
N ILE A 19 -24.22 3.87 26.92
CA ILE A 19 -23.27 4.96 27.19
C ILE A 19 -24.13 6.17 27.52
N THR A 20 -23.95 6.59 28.75
CA THR A 20 -24.69 7.59 29.51
C THR A 20 -24.41 8.99 29.01
N ASP A 21 -25.48 9.73 28.77
CA ASP A 21 -25.73 11.08 29.27
C ASP A 21 -24.52 12.04 29.36
N THR A 22 -24.38 12.92 28.36
CA THR A 22 -23.59 14.15 28.50
C THR A 22 -24.53 15.34 28.54
N SER A 23 -25.34 15.41 29.59
CA SER A 23 -26.04 16.63 29.99
C SER A 23 -25.42 17.21 31.27
N ASP A 24 -24.25 17.85 31.15
CA ASP A 24 -23.94 19.07 31.91
C ASP A 24 -22.56 19.64 31.53
N PHE A 25 -22.56 20.66 30.67
CA PHE A 25 -21.47 21.64 30.62
C PHE A 25 -22.10 23.02 30.50
N ARG A 26 -22.40 23.63 31.66
CA ARG A 26 -22.88 24.99 31.76
C ARG A 26 -21.70 25.96 31.59
N VAL A 27 -21.47 26.42 30.37
CA VAL A 27 -20.56 27.54 30.09
C VAL A 27 -21.33 28.84 30.32
N LYS A 28 -20.90 29.64 31.31
CA LYS A 28 -21.35 31.04 31.46
C LYS A 28 -20.82 31.83 30.26
N GLY A 29 -21.70 32.61 29.63
CA GLY A 29 -21.44 33.28 28.36
C GLY A 29 -20.43 34.42 28.46
N ASP A 30 -19.83 34.71 27.31
CA ASP A 30 -19.54 36.06 26.82
C ASP A 30 -19.65 36.02 25.29
N GLY A 31 -20.26 37.07 24.72
CA GLY A 31 -20.83 37.09 23.37
C GLY A 31 -19.84 37.07 22.20
N GLY A 32 -19.38 35.88 21.82
CA GLY A 32 -18.72 35.61 20.54
C GLY A 32 -19.62 34.77 19.63
N CYS A 33 -19.70 35.11 18.35
CA CYS A 33 -20.36 34.29 17.32
C CYS A 33 -19.69 32.92 17.24
N ILE A 34 -20.24 31.94 17.96
CA ILE A 34 -19.81 30.54 17.87
C ILE A 34 -20.35 30.03 16.53
N THR A 35 -19.49 30.00 15.52
CA THR A 35 -19.82 29.20 14.32
C THR A 35 -19.98 27.76 14.79
N PRO A 36 -21.09 27.07 14.46
CA PRO A 36 -21.18 25.67 14.78
C PRO A 36 -20.15 24.97 13.89
N LEU A 37 -19.06 24.49 14.50
CA LEU A 37 -18.26 23.43 13.90
C LEU A 37 -19.22 22.27 13.73
N ILE A 38 -19.79 22.14 12.54
CA ILE A 38 -20.64 21.03 12.15
C ILE A 38 -19.77 19.79 12.34
N SER A 39 -19.93 19.13 13.49
CA SER A 39 -19.60 17.72 13.65
C SER A 39 -20.52 17.00 12.68
N LYS A 40 -20.11 16.92 11.42
CA LYS A 40 -20.83 16.19 10.38
C LYS A 40 -20.93 14.77 10.90
N ARG A 41 -22.10 14.40 11.43
CA ARG A 41 -22.40 13.03 11.84
C ARG A 41 -22.08 12.15 10.64
N PHE A 42 -21.13 11.24 10.83
CA PHE A 42 -20.81 10.21 9.84
C PHE A 42 -22.07 9.37 9.64
N THR A 43 -22.77 9.60 8.53
CA THR A 43 -23.92 8.78 8.12
C THR A 43 -23.41 7.50 7.48
N THR A 44 -24.22 6.44 7.49
CA THR A 44 -23.91 5.17 6.82
C THR A 44 -23.67 5.36 5.31
N GLN A 45 -24.38 6.30 4.69
CA GLN A 45 -24.19 6.67 3.28
C GLN A 45 -22.82 7.31 3.02
N ASN A 46 -22.34 8.17 3.93
CA ASN A 46 -20.98 8.71 3.86
C ASN A 46 -19.93 7.61 4.12
N GLN A 47 -20.23 6.63 4.98
CA GLN A 47 -19.35 5.50 5.28
C GLN A 47 -19.17 4.56 4.06
N GLU A 48 -20.24 4.26 3.33
CA GLU A 48 -20.15 3.44 2.10
C GLU A 48 -19.43 4.18 0.97
N SER A 49 -19.64 5.50 0.85
CA SER A 49 -18.90 6.33 -0.11
C SER A 49 -17.40 6.33 0.18
N LEU A 50 -16.99 6.54 1.43
CA LEU A 50 -15.58 6.53 1.83
C LEU A 50 -14.95 5.14 1.64
N LYS A 51 -15.69 4.07 1.93
CA LYS A 51 -15.25 2.69 1.65
C LYS A 51 -15.06 2.47 0.15
N ALA A 52 -15.98 2.95 -0.69
CA ALA A 52 -15.87 2.80 -2.14
C ALA A 52 -14.69 3.59 -2.72
N GLU A 53 -14.45 4.81 -2.25
CA GLU A 53 -13.28 5.61 -2.63
C GLU A 53 -11.97 4.96 -2.18
N LEU A 54 -11.91 4.51 -0.92
CA LEU A 54 -10.77 3.78 -0.38
C LEU A 54 -10.51 2.47 -1.13
N PHE A 55 -11.56 1.73 -1.48
CA PHE A 55 -11.46 0.48 -2.24
C PHE A 55 -11.00 0.72 -3.68
N SER A 56 -11.58 1.70 -4.37
CA SER A 56 -11.15 2.15 -5.69
C SER A 56 -9.67 2.54 -5.68
N PHE A 57 -9.25 3.18 -4.59
CA PHE A 57 -7.86 3.56 -4.38
C PHE A 57 -6.91 2.37 -4.18
N ILE A 58 -7.33 1.35 -3.43
CA ILE A 58 -6.56 0.12 -3.18
C ILE A 58 -6.50 -0.78 -4.42
N VAL A 59 -7.58 -0.89 -5.21
CA VAL A 59 -7.76 -1.89 -6.29
C VAL A 59 -7.38 -1.35 -7.67
N GLN A 60 -6.53 -0.33 -7.73
CA GLN A 60 -6.18 0.35 -8.96
C GLN A 60 -5.18 -0.41 -9.86
N SER A 61 -4.89 0.16 -11.04
CA SER A 61 -3.80 -0.27 -11.94
C SER A 61 -2.51 -0.47 -11.13
N TYR A 62 -1.73 -1.52 -11.39
CA TYR A 62 -0.48 -1.84 -10.66
C TYR A 62 -0.60 -2.38 -9.23
N SER A 63 -1.79 -2.46 -8.62
CA SER A 63 -1.97 -3.13 -7.32
C SER A 63 -1.52 -4.60 -7.28
N PRO A 64 -1.60 -5.39 -8.38
CA PRO A 64 -0.99 -6.71 -8.39
C PRO A 64 0.50 -6.70 -8.04
N TYR A 65 1.22 -5.61 -8.34
CA TYR A 65 2.67 -5.50 -8.12
C TYR A 65 3.06 -5.11 -6.70
N PHE A 66 2.11 -4.92 -5.78
CA PHE A 66 2.44 -4.81 -4.34
C PHE A 66 3.21 -6.02 -3.83
N PHE A 67 2.99 -7.19 -4.44
CA PHE A 67 3.67 -8.43 -4.07
C PHE A 67 4.88 -8.69 -4.98
N TYR A 68 5.98 -9.07 -4.35
CA TYR A 68 7.26 -9.38 -4.96
C TYR A 68 7.14 -10.38 -6.10
N ALA A 69 6.37 -11.44 -5.90
CA ALA A 69 6.18 -12.48 -6.91
C ALA A 69 5.62 -11.91 -8.23
N ASN A 70 4.71 -10.94 -8.15
CA ASN A 70 4.13 -10.31 -9.33
C ASN A 70 5.09 -9.28 -9.94
N ARG A 71 5.89 -8.58 -9.12
CA ARG A 71 6.98 -7.74 -9.63
C ARG A 71 7.98 -8.54 -10.43
N LEU A 72 8.46 -9.66 -9.89
CA LEU A 72 9.41 -10.53 -10.58
C LEU A 72 8.82 -11.09 -11.89
N LYS A 73 7.57 -11.57 -11.85
CA LYS A 73 6.87 -12.09 -13.04
C LYS A 73 6.66 -11.04 -14.14
N SER A 74 6.64 -9.75 -13.80
CA SER A 74 6.44 -8.68 -14.78
C SER A 74 7.59 -8.59 -15.79
N PHE A 75 8.80 -9.03 -15.43
CA PHE A 75 9.97 -9.04 -16.31
C PHE A 75 9.85 -10.17 -17.35
N THR A 76 9.05 -9.92 -18.39
CA THR A 76 8.84 -10.79 -19.56
C THR A 76 10.01 -10.73 -20.55
N SER A 77 10.05 -11.62 -21.55
CA SER A 77 11.10 -11.69 -22.58
C SER A 77 11.49 -10.35 -23.23
N ARG A 78 10.61 -9.33 -23.19
CA ARG A 78 10.86 -7.97 -23.68
C ARG A 78 11.85 -7.13 -22.84
N TRP A 79 12.14 -7.51 -21.59
CA TRP A 79 13.17 -6.86 -20.78
C TRP A 79 14.54 -6.95 -21.50
N PRO A 80 15.18 -5.82 -21.87
CA PRO A 80 16.32 -5.83 -22.79
C PRO A 80 17.64 -6.20 -22.13
N HIS A 81 17.75 -6.09 -20.80
CA HIS A 81 18.97 -6.40 -20.05
C HIS A 81 19.11 -7.90 -19.73
N ARG A 82 18.62 -8.74 -20.64
CA ARG A 82 18.85 -10.19 -20.62
C ARG A 82 20.16 -10.44 -21.35
N ILE A 83 21.25 -10.62 -20.62
CA ILE A 83 22.46 -11.12 -21.26
C ILE A 83 22.21 -12.60 -21.62
N ASP A 84 22.12 -12.87 -22.92
CA ASP A 84 22.06 -14.22 -23.46
C ASP A 84 23.46 -14.81 -23.39
N ASN A 85 23.73 -15.57 -22.32
CA ASN A 85 24.57 -16.76 -22.25
C ASN A 85 24.64 -17.23 -20.78
N LEU A 86 24.10 -18.42 -20.52
CA LEU A 86 24.12 -19.29 -19.31
C LEU A 86 24.98 -18.87 -18.09
N SER A 87 24.79 -17.67 -17.53
CA SER A 87 25.41 -17.23 -16.28
C SER A 87 24.33 -17.09 -15.19
N PRO A 88 24.60 -17.53 -13.93
CA PRO A 88 23.70 -17.36 -12.78
C PRO A 88 23.23 -15.91 -12.58
N GLN A 89 24.03 -14.94 -13.06
CA GLN A 89 23.80 -13.49 -13.00
C GLN A 89 22.53 -13.03 -13.74
N LYS A 90 21.92 -13.88 -14.58
CA LYS A 90 20.72 -13.58 -15.38
C LYS A 90 19.43 -13.55 -14.56
N PHE A 91 19.37 -14.35 -13.50
CA PHE A 91 18.28 -14.26 -12.51
C PHE A 91 18.45 -12.98 -11.68
N ASP A 92 19.71 -12.59 -11.39
CA ASP A 92 20.03 -11.53 -10.44
C ASP A 92 19.50 -10.15 -10.86
N SER A 93 19.56 -9.73 -12.13
CA SER A 93 19.08 -8.38 -12.51
C SER A 93 17.57 -8.21 -12.29
N CYS A 94 16.74 -9.16 -12.74
CA CYS A 94 15.29 -9.08 -12.55
C CYS A 94 14.90 -9.25 -11.07
N LEU A 95 15.63 -10.10 -10.34
CA LEU A 95 15.48 -10.24 -8.89
C LEU A 95 15.77 -8.92 -8.19
N GLN A 96 16.93 -8.31 -8.46
CA GLN A 96 17.37 -7.05 -7.84
C GLN A 96 16.39 -5.91 -8.13
N MET A 97 15.85 -5.82 -9.34
CA MET A 97 14.80 -4.85 -9.67
C MET A 97 13.53 -5.09 -8.83
N ALA A 98 13.06 -6.33 -8.75
CA ALA A 98 11.88 -6.68 -7.96
C ALA A 98 12.09 -6.49 -6.46
N GLU A 99 13.28 -6.77 -5.94
CA GLU A 99 13.71 -6.52 -4.55
C GLU A 99 13.77 -5.04 -4.24
N ALA A 100 14.25 -4.22 -5.18
CA ALA A 100 14.21 -2.76 -5.08
C ALA A 100 12.79 -2.18 -5.20
N GLY A 101 11.75 -3.01 -5.33
CA GLY A 101 10.36 -2.58 -5.38
C GLY A 101 9.85 -2.21 -6.76
N PHE A 102 10.59 -2.53 -7.83
CA PHE A 102 10.21 -2.22 -9.19
C PHE A 102 9.51 -3.37 -9.91
N PHE A 103 8.52 -3.05 -10.75
CA PHE A 103 7.99 -3.95 -11.76
C PHE A 103 8.28 -3.38 -13.15
N TYR A 104 8.43 -4.26 -14.14
CA TYR A 104 8.65 -3.89 -15.52
C TYR A 104 7.40 -3.25 -16.12
N CYS A 105 7.55 -2.02 -16.62
CA CYS A 105 6.47 -1.22 -17.19
C CYS A 105 6.97 -0.53 -18.48
N PRO A 106 7.23 -1.30 -19.56
CA PRO A 106 7.82 -0.73 -20.76
C PRO A 106 6.94 0.34 -21.37
N GLY A 107 7.57 1.43 -21.80
CA GLY A 107 6.89 2.44 -22.60
C GLY A 107 6.60 1.95 -24.02
N ARG A 108 6.05 2.84 -24.85
CA ARG A 108 5.73 2.53 -26.26
C ARG A 108 6.93 2.75 -27.19
N THR A 109 7.93 3.49 -26.74
CA THR A 109 9.10 3.85 -27.54
C THR A 109 10.25 2.89 -27.25
N LYS A 110 11.25 2.85 -28.14
CA LYS A 110 12.48 2.08 -27.90
C LYS A 110 13.31 2.66 -26.76
N GLN A 111 13.22 3.97 -26.54
CA GLN A 111 13.90 4.68 -25.47
C GLN A 111 13.40 4.21 -24.09
N ASP A 112 12.11 3.91 -23.97
CA ASP A 112 11.47 3.47 -22.72
C ASP A 112 11.37 1.93 -22.60
N ALA A 113 12.16 1.19 -23.38
CA ALA A 113 12.04 -0.27 -23.50
C ALA A 113 12.41 -1.01 -22.20
N ASP A 114 13.23 -0.39 -21.36
CA ASP A 114 13.64 -0.89 -20.04
C ASP A 114 13.02 -0.13 -18.87
N ASN A 115 11.90 0.57 -19.11
CA ASN A 115 11.24 1.31 -18.05
C ASN A 115 10.70 0.38 -16.95
N VAL A 116 10.94 0.75 -15.71
CA VAL A 116 10.42 0.08 -14.51
C VAL A 116 9.72 1.09 -13.61
N LYS A 117 8.75 0.63 -12.83
CA LYS A 117 7.93 1.48 -11.97
C LYS A 117 7.78 0.90 -10.57
N CYS A 118 7.84 1.73 -9.55
CA CYS A 118 7.50 1.33 -8.19
C CYS A 118 5.97 1.41 -7.99
N PRO A 119 5.28 0.37 -7.50
CA PRO A 119 3.83 0.42 -7.33
C PRO A 119 3.41 1.28 -6.13
N PHE A 120 4.34 1.63 -5.24
CA PHE A 120 4.09 2.42 -4.04
C PHE A 120 4.37 3.90 -4.27
N CYS A 121 5.61 4.30 -4.56
CA CYS A 121 5.94 5.71 -4.79
C CYS A 121 5.69 6.19 -6.23
N LEU A 122 5.30 5.28 -7.13
CA LEU A 122 5.01 5.53 -8.55
C LEU A 122 6.17 6.13 -9.37
N LYS A 123 7.38 6.17 -8.81
CA LYS A 123 8.57 6.58 -9.54
C LYS A 123 8.85 5.62 -10.69
N GLU A 124 9.08 6.18 -11.87
CA GLU A 124 9.51 5.48 -13.08
C GLU A 124 10.99 5.77 -13.34
N LEU A 125 11.71 4.74 -13.78
CA LEU A 125 13.13 4.79 -14.13
C LEU A 125 13.38 3.94 -15.38
N THR A 126 14.15 4.48 -16.32
CA THR A 126 14.53 3.88 -17.59
C THR A 126 15.99 4.22 -17.89
N HIS A 127 16.56 3.68 -18.97
CA HIS A 127 17.97 3.83 -19.34
C HIS A 127 18.92 3.23 -18.31
N TRP A 128 18.64 1.99 -17.89
CA TRP A 128 19.46 1.25 -16.93
C TRP A 128 20.78 0.80 -17.55
N GLU A 129 21.85 0.96 -16.78
CA GLU A 129 23.18 0.49 -17.12
C GLU A 129 23.52 -0.79 -16.33
N PRO A 130 24.39 -1.68 -16.86
CA PRO A 130 24.79 -2.91 -16.16
C PRO A 130 25.42 -2.70 -14.78
N THR A 131 25.96 -1.50 -14.54
CA THR A 131 26.60 -1.11 -13.27
C THR A 131 25.64 -0.51 -12.26
N ASP A 132 24.39 -0.24 -12.63
CA ASP A 132 23.41 0.37 -11.74
C ASP A 132 22.96 -0.60 -10.65
N ASN A 133 22.88 -0.09 -9.42
CA ASN A 133 22.25 -0.80 -8.31
C ASN A 133 20.80 -0.29 -8.16
N PRO A 134 19.76 -1.13 -8.37
CA PRO A 134 18.37 -0.68 -8.34
C PRO A 134 17.93 -0.09 -7.00
N ILE A 135 18.43 -0.61 -5.88
CA ILE A 135 18.12 -0.10 -4.53
C ILE A 135 18.70 1.31 -4.34
N VAL A 136 19.94 1.51 -4.79
CA VAL A 136 20.62 2.81 -4.69
C VAL A 136 19.93 3.83 -5.58
N GLU A 137 19.65 3.49 -6.84
CA GLU A 137 18.96 4.39 -7.76
C GLU A 137 17.54 4.70 -7.27
N HIS A 138 16.80 3.75 -6.71
CA HIS A 138 15.49 4.04 -6.12
C HIS A 138 15.60 5.10 -5.01
N ARG A 139 16.49 4.91 -4.02
CA ARG A 139 16.68 5.86 -2.92
C ARG A 139 17.13 7.24 -3.40
N LYS A 140 18.03 7.27 -4.40
CA LYS A 140 18.56 8.50 -4.99
C LYS A 140 17.51 9.28 -5.77
N ARG A 141 16.68 8.59 -6.55
CA ARG A 141 15.68 9.20 -7.46
C ARG A 141 14.34 9.46 -6.78
N GLN A 142 14.07 8.80 -5.65
CA GLN A 142 12.91 9.05 -4.80
C GLN A 142 13.24 8.80 -3.32
N ASN A 143 13.82 9.80 -2.68
CA ASN A 143 14.26 9.76 -1.27
C ASN A 143 13.11 9.54 -0.26
N GLY A 144 11.89 9.93 -0.62
CA GLY A 144 10.71 9.82 0.24
C GLY A 144 9.99 8.47 0.18
N CYS A 145 10.45 7.49 -0.61
CA CYS A 145 9.74 6.21 -0.78
C CYS A 145 9.65 5.44 0.55
N TYR A 146 8.44 5.27 1.09
CA TYR A 146 8.19 4.57 2.35
C TYR A 146 8.56 3.09 2.24
N PHE A 147 8.36 2.45 1.08
CA PHE A 147 8.84 1.08 0.83
C PHE A 147 10.36 0.96 1.05
N MET A 148 11.15 1.94 0.60
CA MET A 148 12.61 1.91 0.77
C MET A 148 13.05 2.24 2.20
N GLN A 149 12.23 2.99 2.94
CA GLN A 149 12.46 3.34 4.35
C GLN A 149 12.13 2.17 5.28
N LEU A 150 11.03 1.46 4.99
CA LEU A 150 10.55 0.33 5.78
C LEU A 150 11.59 -0.78 5.87
N ASN A 151 12.33 -1.03 4.78
CA ASN A 151 13.46 -1.97 4.73
C ASN A 151 13.12 -3.36 5.34
N ALA A 152 11.86 -3.80 5.16
CA ALA A 152 11.33 -5.06 5.68
C ALA A 152 10.86 -5.95 4.53
N LYS A 153 10.75 -7.26 4.78
CA LYS A 153 10.17 -8.19 3.80
C LYS A 153 8.64 -8.05 3.82
N GLU A 154 8.02 -8.26 2.67
CA GLU A 154 6.55 -8.09 2.51
C GLU A 154 5.72 -8.95 3.47
N ARG A 155 6.20 -10.15 3.80
CA ARG A 155 5.54 -11.04 4.77
C ARG A 155 5.49 -10.47 6.18
N ASP A 156 6.35 -9.50 6.48
CA ASP A 156 6.51 -8.87 7.77
C ASP A 156 5.81 -7.49 7.82
N PHE A 157 5.11 -7.09 6.75
CA PHE A 157 4.34 -5.84 6.73
C PHE A 157 3.17 -5.92 7.70
N THR A 158 3.07 -4.92 8.56
CA THR A 158 1.88 -4.74 9.40
C THR A 158 0.75 -4.09 8.61
N MET A 159 -0.46 -4.12 9.17
CA MET A 159 -1.58 -3.31 8.64
C MET A 159 -1.23 -1.83 8.56
N HIS A 160 -0.47 -1.32 9.53
CA HIS A 160 -0.04 0.08 9.55
C HIS A 160 0.90 0.38 8.37
N ASP A 161 1.88 -0.48 8.14
CA ASP A 161 2.82 -0.34 7.02
C ASP A 161 2.10 -0.37 5.67
N PHE A 162 1.18 -1.32 5.52
CA PHE A 162 0.40 -1.42 4.30
C PHE A 162 -0.44 -0.16 4.06
N LEU A 163 -1.10 0.37 5.10
CA LEU A 163 -1.85 1.63 4.98
C LEU A 163 -0.95 2.81 4.61
N LEU A 164 0.26 2.92 5.17
CA LEU A 164 1.20 3.99 4.82
C LEU A 164 1.74 3.87 3.39
N LEU A 165 2.06 2.65 2.93
CA LEU A 165 2.44 2.38 1.54
C LEU A 165 1.35 2.82 0.57
N ILE A 166 0.10 2.50 0.89
CA ILE A 166 -1.07 2.87 0.12
C ILE A 166 -1.29 4.39 0.19
N SER A 167 -1.24 5.03 1.36
CA SER A 167 -1.36 6.49 1.47
C SER A 167 -0.29 7.25 0.68
N GLN A 168 0.97 6.81 0.72
CA GLN A 168 2.03 7.41 -0.11
C GLN A 168 1.70 7.30 -1.59
N ARG A 169 1.21 6.15 -2.03
CA ARG A 169 0.80 5.95 -3.41
C ARG A 169 -0.30 6.93 -3.82
N HIS A 170 -1.22 7.26 -2.92
CA HIS A 170 -2.28 8.23 -3.17
C HIS A 170 -1.68 9.60 -3.41
N ALA A 171 -0.86 10.04 -2.45
CA ALA A 171 -0.20 11.33 -2.52
C ALA A 171 0.63 11.46 -3.80
N SER A 172 1.36 10.41 -4.18
CA SER A 172 2.20 10.39 -5.39
C SER A 172 1.40 10.61 -6.68
N ARG A 173 0.10 10.26 -6.72
CA ARG A 173 -0.77 10.49 -7.88
C ARG A 173 -1.36 11.88 -7.95
N LEU A 174 -1.49 12.53 -6.80
CA LEU A 174 -2.02 13.89 -6.73
C LEU A 174 -0.97 14.93 -7.16
N VAL A 175 0.31 14.55 -7.12
CA VAL A 175 1.45 15.42 -7.45
C VAL A 175 2.13 15.06 -8.78
N SER A 176 1.70 13.99 -9.45
CA SER A 176 2.27 13.48 -10.72
C SER A 176 1.65 14.11 -11.95
#